data_AF-A0A2V8XKF1-F1
#
_entry.id   AF-A0A2V8XKF1-F1
#
_cell.length_a   1.000
_cell.length_b   1.000
_cell.length_c   1.000
_cell.angle_alpha   90.00
_cell.angle_beta   90.00
_cell.angle_gamma   90.00
#
_symmetry.space_group_name_H-M   'P 1'
#
loop_
_entity.id
_entity.type
_entity.pdbx_description
1 polymer ?
#
loop_
_entity_poly.entity_id
_entity_poly.type
_entity_poly.pdbx_seq_one_letter_code
_entity_poly.pdbx_strand_id
1 'polypeptide(L)'
;MRRSGCPLNASVEMLGDRWSLLIIRDMMLRGFRTYKEFLGSYEGIATNILTDRLRELQAHGIIAAKPHPSDGRKLLYSLTAKGLDLAPVLTEMVLWSAAHEKTENQALVKLMRKNKQQFLAQIRQRWTKTATHPTLN
;
A
#
# COMPACT_ATOMS: atom_id res chain seq x y z
N MET A 1 15.74 15.69 9.63
CA MET A 1 16.93 15.16 10.33
C MET A 1 16.49 13.89 11.03
N ARG A 2 17.02 12.72 10.66
CA ARG A 2 16.62 11.43 11.28
C ARG A 2 17.08 11.43 12.73
N ARG A 3 16.20 11.13 13.69
CA ARG A 3 16.53 11.16 15.13
C ARG A 3 17.56 10.11 15.54
N SER A 4 17.73 9.06 14.73
CA SER A 4 18.77 8.04 14.89
C SER A 4 19.17 7.45 13.52
N GLY A 5 20.37 6.90 13.42
CA GLY A 5 20.83 6.14 12.24
C GLY A 5 20.18 4.75 12.10
N CYS A 6 19.23 4.40 12.98
CA CYS A 6 18.59 3.08 13.00
C CYS A 6 17.60 2.93 11.83
N PRO A 7 17.77 1.92 10.95
CA PRO A 7 16.86 1.67 9.83
C PRO A 7 15.41 1.40 10.27
N LEU A 8 15.21 0.75 11.42
CA LEU A 8 13.86 0.50 11.94
C LEU A 8 13.15 1.80 12.34
N ASN A 9 13.85 2.71 13.01
CA ASN A 9 13.30 4.01 13.36
C ASN A 9 12.90 4.80 12.10
N ALA A 10 13.73 4.74 11.04
CA ALA A 10 13.37 5.37 9.77
C ALA A 10 12.07 4.77 9.19
N SER A 11 11.90 3.45 9.26
CA SER A 11 10.65 2.79 8.83
C SER A 11 9.45 3.23 9.66
N VAL A 12 9.60 3.35 11.00
CA VAL A 12 8.53 3.83 11.90
C VAL A 12 8.21 5.31 11.65
N GLU A 13 9.19 6.16 11.40
CA GLU A 13 8.96 7.56 11.04
C GLU A 13 8.16 7.68 9.71
N MET A 14 8.39 6.77 8.76
CA MET A 14 7.70 6.78 7.46
C MET A 14 6.34 6.07 7.44
N LEU A 15 6.15 5.02 8.27
CA LEU A 15 5.02 4.09 8.17
C LEU A 15 4.28 3.87 9.51
N GLY A 16 4.75 4.47 10.60
CA GLY A 16 4.36 4.15 11.97
C GLY A 16 2.99 4.65 12.39
N ASP A 17 2.22 5.24 11.47
CA ASP A 17 0.80 5.49 11.69
C ASP A 17 -0.04 4.34 11.13
N ARG A 18 -1.20 4.11 11.75
CA ARG A 18 -2.09 3.00 11.35
C ARG A 18 -2.58 3.08 9.90
N TRP A 19 -2.68 4.27 9.31
CA TRP A 19 -3.34 4.47 8.02
C TRP A 19 -2.41 4.25 6.84
N SER A 20 -1.13 4.61 6.95
CA SER A 20 -0.14 4.39 5.88
C SER A 20 -0.11 2.93 5.42
N LEU A 21 -0.02 1.99 6.36
CA LEU A 21 0.03 0.56 6.04
C LEU A 21 -1.31 0.03 5.50
N LEU A 22 -2.45 0.56 5.95
CA LEU A 22 -3.77 0.20 5.43
C LEU A 22 -3.98 0.69 3.99
N ILE A 23 -3.52 1.90 3.67
CA ILE A 23 -3.56 2.44 2.30
C ILE A 23 -2.71 1.55 1.38
N ILE A 24 -1.48 1.22 1.76
CA ILE A 24 -0.59 0.37 0.96
C ILE A 24 -1.19 -1.03 0.79
N ARG A 25 -1.77 -1.61 1.85
CA ARG A 25 -2.51 -2.88 1.78
C ARG A 25 -3.64 -2.80 0.76
N ASP A 26 -4.45 -1.76 0.78
CA ASP A 26 -5.58 -1.61 -0.15
C ASP A 26 -5.11 -1.45 -1.60
N MET A 27 -4.00 -0.74 -1.82
CA MET A 27 -3.34 -0.73 -3.14
C MET A 27 -2.93 -2.15 -3.55
N MET A 28 -2.21 -2.89 -2.71
CA MET A 28 -1.70 -4.22 -3.09
C MET A 28 -2.81 -5.24 -3.33
N LEU A 29 -3.78 -5.32 -2.42
CA LEU A 29 -4.78 -6.39 -2.39
C LEU A 29 -6.02 -6.06 -3.20
N ARG A 30 -6.55 -4.84 -3.04
CA ARG A 30 -7.78 -4.38 -3.69
C ARG A 30 -7.51 -3.65 -5.01
N GLY A 31 -6.28 -3.20 -5.23
CA GLY A 31 -5.90 -2.48 -6.45
C GLY A 31 -6.39 -1.03 -6.46
N PHE A 32 -6.69 -0.44 -5.29
CA PHE A 32 -7.16 0.94 -5.19
C PHE A 32 -6.13 1.92 -5.75
N ARG A 33 -6.61 2.92 -6.49
CA ARG A 33 -5.78 3.92 -7.17
C ARG A 33 -6.32 5.34 -7.08
N THR A 34 -7.53 5.54 -6.59
CA THR A 34 -8.16 6.85 -6.53
C THR A 34 -8.53 7.21 -5.11
N TYR A 35 -8.57 8.51 -4.82
CA TYR A 35 -8.97 9.02 -3.51
C TYR A 35 -10.35 8.49 -3.06
N LYS A 36 -11.29 8.37 -4.00
CA LYS A 36 -12.64 7.85 -3.74
C LYS A 36 -12.64 6.37 -3.33
N GLU A 37 -11.79 5.55 -3.94
CA GLU A 37 -11.65 4.15 -3.56
C GLU A 37 -11.10 4.01 -2.14
N PHE A 38 -10.07 4.79 -1.78
CA PHE A 38 -9.53 4.79 -0.41
C PHE A 38 -10.54 5.26 0.64
N LEU A 39 -11.36 6.27 0.32
CA LEU A 39 -12.47 6.69 1.19
C LEU A 39 -13.52 5.59 1.39
N GLY A 40 -13.74 4.76 0.38
CA GLY A 40 -14.64 3.61 0.45
C GLY A 40 -14.05 2.39 1.17
N SER A 41 -12.87 2.52 1.79
CA SER A 41 -12.26 1.44 2.57
C SER A 41 -13.06 1.15 3.83
N TYR A 42 -13.05 -0.11 4.25
CA TYR A 42 -13.88 -0.62 5.35
C TYR A 42 -13.55 0.05 6.69
N GLU A 43 -12.29 0.42 6.90
CA GLU A 43 -11.81 1.01 8.16
C GLU A 43 -12.22 2.48 8.35
N GLY A 44 -12.84 3.13 7.36
CA GLY A 44 -13.44 4.46 7.50
C GLY A 44 -12.44 5.57 7.83
N ILE A 45 -11.46 5.80 6.95
CA ILE A 45 -10.48 6.89 7.11
C ILE A 45 -11.12 8.27 6.88
N ALA A 46 -10.87 9.21 7.80
CA ALA A 46 -11.32 10.60 7.63
C ALA A 46 -10.60 11.28 6.45
N THR A 47 -11.30 12.21 5.77
CA THR A 47 -10.82 12.86 4.53
C THR A 47 -9.51 13.63 4.72
N ASN A 48 -9.40 14.40 5.80
CA ASN A 48 -8.18 15.15 6.13
C ASN A 48 -7.00 14.21 6.37
N ILE A 49 -7.21 13.15 7.16
CA ILE A 49 -6.17 12.16 7.47
C ILE A 49 -5.73 11.42 6.20
N LEU A 50 -6.67 11.01 5.34
CA LEU A 50 -6.34 10.37 4.08
C LEU A 50 -5.51 11.29 3.18
N THR A 51 -5.88 12.57 3.10
CA THR A 51 -5.16 13.57 2.31
C THR A 51 -3.72 13.72 2.81
N ASP A 52 -3.54 13.86 4.12
CA ASP A 52 -2.22 14.01 4.74
C ASP A 52 -1.36 12.77 4.50
N ARG A 53 -1.93 11.57 4.66
CA ARG A 53 -1.18 10.32 4.47
C ARG A 53 -0.81 10.05 3.02
N LEU A 54 -1.68 10.33 2.07
CA LEU A 54 -1.32 10.23 0.65
C LEU A 54 -0.18 11.20 0.31
N ARG A 55 -0.20 12.42 0.86
CA ARG A 55 0.88 13.40 0.69
C ARG A 55 2.20 12.91 1.28
N GLU A 56 2.18 12.38 2.49
CA GLU A 56 3.39 11.85 3.16
C GLU A 56 3.96 10.63 2.44
N LEU A 57 3.12 9.66 2.06
CA LEU A 57 3.54 8.49 1.29
C LEU A 57 4.18 8.89 -0.04
N GLN A 58 3.65 9.93 -0.69
CA GLN A 58 4.23 10.49 -1.90
C GLN A 58 5.57 11.18 -1.62
N ALA A 59 5.67 11.99 -0.56
CA ALA A 59 6.90 12.65 -0.15
C ALA A 59 8.01 11.65 0.20
N HIS A 60 7.67 10.50 0.77
CA HIS A 60 8.59 9.40 1.04
C HIS A 60 8.88 8.52 -0.17
N GLY A 61 8.29 8.80 -1.34
CA GLY A 61 8.48 8.05 -2.57
C GLY A 61 7.93 6.62 -2.51
N ILE A 62 6.97 6.35 -1.63
CA ILE A 62 6.27 5.05 -1.53
C ILE A 62 5.20 4.94 -2.62
N ILE A 63 4.51 6.05 -2.89
CA ILE A 63 3.53 6.16 -3.96
C ILE A 63 3.90 7.29 -4.92
N ALA A 64 3.37 7.22 -6.13
CA ALA A 64 3.38 8.30 -7.10
C ALA A 64 1.94 8.63 -7.53
N ALA A 65 1.67 9.90 -7.82
CA ALA A 65 0.39 10.37 -8.33
C ALA A 65 0.56 11.00 -9.71
N LYS A 66 -0.41 10.76 -10.60
CA LYS A 66 -0.52 11.43 -11.89
C LYS A 66 -1.97 11.88 -12.12
N PRO A 67 -2.23 12.92 -12.93
CA PRO A 67 -3.58 13.27 -13.33
C PRO A 67 -4.30 12.07 -13.96
N HIS A 68 -5.60 11.93 -13.68
CA HIS A 68 -6.40 10.86 -14.25
C HIS A 68 -6.63 11.13 -15.75
N PRO A 69 -6.46 10.13 -16.64
CA PRO A 69 -6.54 10.36 -18.10
C PRO A 69 -7.89 10.93 -18.57
N SER A 70 -9.00 10.53 -17.91
CA SER A 70 -10.34 11.02 -18.26
C SER A 70 -10.75 12.30 -17.53
N ASP A 71 -10.02 12.73 -16.50
CA ASP A 71 -10.37 13.88 -15.66
C ASP A 71 -9.12 14.41 -14.95
N GLY A 72 -8.48 15.42 -15.55
CA GLY A 72 -7.22 15.97 -15.05
C GLY A 72 -7.29 16.59 -13.64
N ARG A 73 -8.50 16.78 -13.08
CA ARG A 73 -8.70 17.24 -11.70
C ARG A 73 -8.55 16.11 -10.68
N LYS A 74 -8.65 14.85 -11.12
CA LYS A 74 -8.49 13.67 -10.27
C LYS A 74 -7.07 13.17 -10.35
N LEU A 75 -6.62 12.55 -9.27
CA LEU A 75 -5.31 11.88 -9.20
C LEU A 75 -5.48 10.37 -9.26
N LEU A 76 -4.60 9.73 -10.02
CA LEU A 76 -4.38 8.30 -10.07
C LEU A 76 -3.07 7.98 -9.34
N TYR A 77 -3.18 7.25 -8.25
CA TYR A 77 -2.08 6.82 -7.39
C TYR A 77 -1.56 5.45 -7.83
N SER A 78 -0.25 5.26 -7.69
CA SER A 78 0.44 4.01 -7.99
C SER A 78 1.56 3.74 -6.99
N LEU A 79 1.82 2.47 -6.69
CA LEU A 79 2.99 2.09 -5.88
C LEU A 79 4.26 2.30 -6.70
N THR A 80 5.29 2.88 -6.08
CA THR A 80 6.64 2.90 -6.64
C THR A 80 7.33 1.55 -6.43
N ALA A 81 8.54 1.38 -6.97
CA ALA A 81 9.38 0.22 -6.64
C ALA A 81 9.59 0.10 -5.12
N LYS A 82 9.91 1.23 -4.45
CA LYS A 82 10.07 1.29 -2.99
C LYS A 82 8.79 0.89 -2.25
N GLY A 83 7.61 1.30 -2.74
CA GLY A 83 6.33 0.89 -2.15
C GLY A 83 5.99 -0.58 -2.36
N LEU A 84 6.33 -1.14 -3.53
CA LEU A 84 6.13 -2.57 -3.80
C LEU A 84 7.01 -3.48 -2.92
N ASP A 85 8.20 -3.02 -2.54
CA ASP A 85 9.10 -3.75 -1.64
C ASP A 85 8.57 -3.87 -0.20
N LEU A 86 7.48 -3.17 0.15
CA LEU A 86 6.79 -3.34 1.44
C LEU A 86 5.84 -4.56 1.46
N ALA A 87 5.57 -5.19 0.32
CA ALA A 87 4.70 -6.37 0.24
C ALA A 87 5.11 -7.51 1.19
N PRO A 88 6.39 -7.94 1.27
CA PRO A 88 6.82 -8.94 2.25
C PRO A 88 6.59 -8.47 3.69
N VAL A 89 6.85 -7.21 4.01
CA VAL A 89 6.66 -6.66 5.36
C VAL A 89 5.20 -6.75 5.78
N LEU A 90 4.28 -6.28 4.94
CA LEU A 90 2.84 -6.38 5.20
C LEU A 90 2.38 -7.83 5.33
N THR A 91 2.93 -8.74 4.53
CA THR A 91 2.60 -10.16 4.60
C THR A 91 2.99 -10.76 5.95
N GLU A 92 4.21 -10.48 6.43
CA GLU A 92 4.65 -10.96 7.74
C GLU A 92 3.83 -10.36 8.89
N MET A 93 3.46 -9.07 8.80
CA MET A 93 2.56 -8.45 9.79
C MET A 93 1.19 -9.15 9.85
N VAL A 94 0.61 -9.50 8.70
CA VAL A 94 -0.65 -10.25 8.63
C VAL A 94 -0.50 -11.64 9.24
N LEU A 95 0.58 -12.35 8.91
CA LEU A 95 0.82 -13.71 9.41
C LEU A 95 1.07 -13.73 10.92
N TRP A 96 1.82 -12.76 11.43
CA TRP A 96 2.06 -12.56 12.86
C TRP A 96 0.74 -12.26 13.58
N SER A 97 -0.04 -11.29 13.11
CA SER A 97 -1.34 -10.96 13.71
C SER A 97 -2.27 -12.19 13.71
N ALA A 98 -2.32 -12.96 12.62
CA ALA A 98 -3.12 -14.17 12.54
C ALA A 98 -2.65 -15.32 13.44
N ALA A 99 -1.43 -15.25 14.00
CA ALA A 99 -0.94 -16.21 14.98
C ALA A 99 -1.27 -15.81 16.43
N HIS A 100 -1.52 -14.54 16.69
CA HIS A 100 -1.70 -13.99 18.04
C HIS A 100 -3.11 -13.42 18.30
N GLU A 101 -3.87 -13.12 17.26
CA GLU A 101 -5.19 -12.49 17.34
C GLU A 101 -6.26 -13.32 16.62
N LYS A 102 -7.53 -13.11 17.02
CA LYS A 102 -8.67 -13.68 16.29
C LYS A 102 -8.85 -12.93 14.97
N THR A 103 -8.63 -13.62 13.86
CA THR A 103 -8.83 -13.06 12.52
C THR A 103 -10.00 -13.73 11.81
N GLU A 104 -10.86 -12.92 11.21
CA GLU A 104 -12.00 -13.40 10.43
C GLU A 104 -11.57 -13.84 9.01
N ASN A 105 -10.49 -13.28 8.46
CA ASN A 105 -10.05 -13.56 7.10
C ASN A 105 -9.09 -14.76 7.00
N GLN A 106 -9.58 -15.92 7.43
CA GLN A 106 -8.81 -17.17 7.45
C GLN A 106 -8.37 -17.63 6.05
N ALA A 107 -9.12 -17.28 5.00
CA ALA A 107 -8.77 -17.63 3.62
C ALA A 107 -7.49 -16.94 3.15
N LEU A 108 -7.36 -15.63 3.39
CA LEU A 108 -6.15 -14.87 3.05
C LEU A 108 -4.92 -15.38 3.79
N VAL A 109 -5.06 -15.66 5.09
CA VAL A 109 -3.99 -16.20 5.93
C VAL A 109 -3.51 -17.56 5.41
N LYS A 110 -4.45 -18.46 5.08
CA LYS A 110 -4.12 -19.78 4.52
C LYS A 110 -3.38 -19.65 3.18
N LEU A 111 -3.83 -18.74 2.30
CA LEU A 111 -3.16 -18.46 1.03
C LEU A 111 -1.71 -18.00 1.24
N MET A 112 -1.51 -17.01 2.11
CA MET A 112 -0.18 -16.47 2.43
C MET A 112 0.74 -17.50 3.06
N ARG A 113 0.24 -18.35 3.97
CA ARG A 113 1.03 -19.44 4.59
C ARG A 113 1.42 -20.51 3.57
N LYS A 114 0.49 -20.89 2.69
CA LYS A 114 0.70 -21.99 1.74
C LYS A 114 1.70 -21.64 0.64
N ASN A 115 1.65 -20.42 0.10
CA ASN A 115 2.56 -20.02 -0.97
C ASN A 115 2.89 -18.52 -0.95
N LYS A 116 3.63 -18.09 0.07
CA LYS A 116 4.09 -16.71 0.25
C LYS A 116 4.82 -16.15 -0.98
N GLN A 117 5.72 -16.93 -1.58
CA GLN A 117 6.49 -16.47 -2.75
C GLN A 117 5.59 -16.19 -3.95
N GLN A 118 4.66 -17.10 -4.24
CA GLN A 118 3.70 -16.89 -5.34
C GLN A 118 2.80 -15.69 -5.06
N PHE A 119 2.34 -15.52 -3.82
CA PHE A 119 1.54 -14.36 -3.43
C PHE A 119 2.29 -13.03 -3.67
N LEU A 120 3.54 -12.93 -3.23
CA LEU A 120 4.37 -11.75 -3.45
C LEU A 120 4.64 -11.50 -4.94
N ALA A 121 4.88 -12.57 -5.71
CA ALA A 121 5.06 -12.49 -7.15
C ALA A 121 3.80 -11.97 -7.85
N GLN A 122 2.61 -12.40 -7.43
CA GLN A 122 1.34 -11.92 -7.97
C GLN A 122 1.11 -10.43 -7.70
N ILE A 123 1.42 -9.95 -6.48
CA ILE A 123 1.37 -8.51 -6.16
C ILE A 123 2.27 -7.72 -7.10
N ARG A 124 3.54 -8.14 -7.25
CA ARG A 124 4.49 -7.48 -8.15
C ARG A 124 4.01 -7.49 -9.59
N GLN A 125 3.60 -8.65 -10.11
CA GLN A 125 3.11 -8.78 -11.49
C GLN A 125 1.89 -7.90 -11.77
N ARG A 126 0.93 -7.81 -10.83
CA ARG A 126 -0.24 -6.94 -10.95
C ARG A 126 0.19 -5.49 -11.18
N TRP A 127 1.13 -5.01 -10.38
CA TRP A 127 1.57 -3.61 -10.45
C TRP A 127 2.56 -3.31 -11.57
N THR A 128 3.39 -4.27 -11.98
CA THR A 128 4.23 -4.14 -13.18
C THR A 128 3.40 -4.12 -14.47
N LYS A 129 2.39 -4.98 -14.58
CA LYS A 129 1.49 -5.02 -15.77
C LYS A 129 0.59 -3.80 -15.89
N THR A 130 0.25 -3.14 -14.78
CA THR A 130 -0.49 -1.87 -14.87
C THR A 130 0.42 -0.66 -15.11
N ALA A 131 1.73 -0.76 -14.87
CA ALA A 131 2.69 0.26 -15.27
C ALA A 131 2.90 0.32 -16.81
N THR A 132 2.54 -0.74 -17.53
CA THR A 132 2.64 -0.86 -18.99
C THR A 132 1.43 -0.32 -19.78
N HIS A 133 0.58 0.53 -19.20
CA HIS A 133 -0.21 1.41 -20.07
C HIS A 133 0.72 2.51 -20.59
N PRO A 134 1.03 2.53 -21.90
CA PRO A 134 1.97 3.49 -22.44
C PRO A 134 1.42 4.88 -22.15
N THR A 135 2.28 5.75 -21.64
CA THR A 135 2.20 7.17 -21.95
C THR A 135 1.99 7.27 -23.45
N LEU A 136 0.78 7.65 -23.87
CA LEU A 136 0.53 8.19 -25.20
C LEU A 136 1.43 9.43 -25.29
N ASN A 137 2.56 9.28 -25.97
CA ASN A 137 3.21 10.37 -26.69
C ASN A 137 2.57 10.45 -28.07
#